data_AF-A0A8B6GXN9-F1
#
_entry.id   AF-A0A8B6GXN9-F1
#
_cell.length_a   1.000
_cell.length_b   1.000
_cell.length_c   1.000
_cell.angle_alpha   90.00
_cell.angle_beta   90.00
_cell.angle_gamma   90.00
#
_symmetry.space_group_name_H-M   'P 1'
#
loop_
_entity.id
_entity.type
_entity.pdbx_description
1 polymer ?
#
loop_
_entity_poly.entity_id
_entity_poly.type
_entity_poly.pdbx_seq_one_letter_code
_entity_poly.pdbx_strand_id
1 'polypeptide(L)'
;MVFFHNMIHPGSTAVNGGFVYMFPTRPTFKVLHELHKMMMKLADTIKNWPPEKAVSEGENDQVYLNRLVLNKYGGMEATMMPFSEFPDGKWFTASESQRISWHPYVIHNNWIIGREEKMKRAKQWGHWFIKDNGECDDEQVKKIINL
;
A
#
# COMPACT_ATOMS: atom_id res chain seq x y z
N MET A 1 11.75 -15.03 3.76
CA MET A 1 11.14 -14.58 2.50
C MET A 1 10.13 -13.49 2.81
N VAL A 2 10.29 -12.33 2.19
CA VAL A 2 9.32 -11.25 2.27
C VAL A 2 8.61 -11.14 0.93
N PHE A 3 7.28 -11.14 0.96
CA PHE A 3 6.47 -10.88 -0.21
C PHE A 3 6.07 -9.43 -0.21
N PHE A 4 6.31 -8.76 -1.32
CA PHE A 4 5.86 -7.40 -1.50
C PHE A 4 4.92 -7.27 -2.68
N HIS A 5 3.97 -6.35 -2.53
CA HIS A 5 3.12 -5.92 -3.62
C HIS A 5 3.94 -5.10 -4.64
N ASN A 6 3.61 -5.24 -5.92
CA ASN A 6 4.38 -4.74 -7.03
C ASN A 6 3.95 -3.35 -7.50
N MET A 7 4.94 -2.51 -7.81
CA MET A 7 4.86 -1.63 -8.98
C MET A 7 5.84 -2.16 -10.03
N ILE A 8 5.42 -3.08 -10.91
CA ILE A 8 6.21 -3.29 -12.14
C ILE A 8 5.78 -2.23 -13.14
N HIS A 9 6.52 -1.13 -13.17
CA HIS A 9 6.80 -0.47 -14.45
C HIS A 9 8.09 -1.07 -15.01
N PRO A 10 8.22 -1.26 -16.33
CA PRO A 10 9.53 -1.47 -16.94
C PRO A 10 10.40 -0.25 -16.57
N GLY A 11 11.35 -0.43 -15.66
CA GLY A 11 12.23 0.64 -15.15
C GLY A 11 11.99 1.11 -13.71
N SER A 12 11.00 0.58 -12.98
CA SER A 12 10.84 0.87 -11.54
C SER A 12 11.40 -0.28 -10.68
N THR A 13 12.30 0.05 -9.76
CA THR A 13 12.83 -0.86 -8.73
C THR A 13 12.05 -0.76 -7.42
N ALA A 14 11.00 0.07 -7.37
CA ALA A 14 10.28 0.37 -6.15
C ALA A 14 9.23 -0.68 -5.86
N VAL A 15 9.34 -1.22 -4.66
CA VAL A 15 8.46 -2.24 -4.12
C VAL A 15 7.35 -1.55 -3.30
N ASN A 16 6.09 -1.97 -3.43
CA ASN A 16 4.98 -1.31 -2.75
C ASN A 16 4.83 -1.86 -1.32
N GLY A 17 4.73 -0.96 -0.33
CA GLY A 17 4.65 -1.29 1.09
C GLY A 17 3.23 -1.62 1.59
N GLY A 18 2.21 -1.57 0.74
CA GLY A 18 0.82 -1.77 1.14
C GLY A 18 0.50 -3.17 1.64
N PHE A 19 1.13 -4.19 1.06
CA PHE A 19 1.03 -5.57 1.52
C PHE A 19 2.40 -6.17 1.58
N VAL A 20 2.77 -6.57 2.80
CA VAL A 20 4.04 -7.19 3.09
C VAL A 20 3.82 -8.41 3.95
N TYR A 21 4.22 -9.59 3.47
CA TYR A 21 4.20 -10.83 4.25
C TYR A 21 5.63 -11.23 4.58
N MET A 22 5.98 -11.31 5.86
CA MET A 22 7.34 -11.63 6.31
C MET A 22 7.36 -12.88 7.19
N PHE A 23 8.21 -13.84 6.87
CA PHE A 23 8.49 -14.93 7.80
C PHE A 23 9.32 -14.44 8.99
N PRO A 24 9.04 -14.88 10.24
CA PRO A 24 9.75 -14.45 11.44
C PRO A 24 11.14 -15.09 11.53
N THR A 25 12.07 -14.63 10.70
CA THR A 25 13.44 -15.14 10.60
C THR A 25 14.46 -14.13 11.11
N ARG A 26 15.68 -14.58 11.46
CA ARG A 26 16.77 -13.67 11.87
C ARG A 26 17.04 -12.56 10.84
N PRO A 27 17.13 -12.82 9.52
CA PRO A 27 17.25 -11.75 8.52
C PRO A 27 16.10 -10.74 8.56
N THR A 28 14.85 -11.22 8.69
CA THR A 28 13.67 -10.34 8.81
C THR A 28 13.76 -9.43 10.02
N PHE A 29 14.13 -9.96 11.19
CA PHE A 29 14.30 -9.15 12.40
C PHE A 29 15.39 -8.08 12.23
N LYS A 30 16.51 -8.39 11.55
CA LYS A 30 17.56 -7.40 11.24
C LYS A 30 17.02 -6.26 10.38
N VAL A 31 16.26 -6.59 9.33
CA VAL A 31 15.65 -5.58 8.45
C VAL A 31 14.65 -4.72 9.20
N LEU A 32 13.74 -5.32 9.99
CA LEU A 32 12.76 -4.56 10.77
C LEU A 32 13.43 -3.66 11.83
N HIS A 33 14.50 -4.14 12.47
CA HIS A 33 15.28 -3.34 13.41
C HIS A 33 15.93 -2.13 12.73
N GLU A 34 16.54 -2.31 11.56
CA GLU A 34 17.17 -1.22 10.84
C GLU A 34 16.13 -0.23 10.28
N LEU A 35 15.01 -0.72 9.75
CA LEU A 35 13.88 0.11 9.33
C LEU A 35 13.38 0.96 10.49
N HIS A 36 13.20 0.37 11.68
CA HIS A 36 12.78 1.08 12.88
C HIS A 36 13.76 2.21 13.23
N LYS A 37 15.08 1.94 13.23
CA LYS A 37 16.09 2.97 13.48
C LYS A 37 16.01 4.13 12.50
N MET A 38 15.82 3.84 11.22
CA MET A 38 15.66 4.87 10.18
C MET A 38 14.41 5.71 10.40
N MET A 39 13.27 5.07 10.73
CA MET A 39 12.03 5.77 11.06
C MET A 39 12.14 6.61 12.33
N MET A 40 12.83 6.14 13.36
CA MET A 40 13.07 6.91 14.58
C MET A 40 13.93 8.14 14.32
N LYS A 41 14.97 8.00 13.47
CA LYS A 41 15.79 9.15 13.05
C LYS A 41 14.97 10.18 12.27
N LEU A 42 14.07 9.73 11.40
CA LEU A 42 13.14 10.62 10.69
C LEU A 42 12.20 11.31 11.68
N ALA A 43 11.59 10.57 12.60
CA ALA A 43 10.72 11.11 13.65
C ALA A 43 11.42 12.20 14.48
N ASP A 44 12.67 11.95 14.90
CA ASP A 44 13.50 12.93 15.61
C ASP A 44 13.81 14.18 14.79
N THR A 45 13.93 14.04 13.48
CA THR A 45 14.17 15.15 12.56
C THR A 45 12.92 16.03 12.41
N ILE A 46 11.74 15.41 12.33
CA ILE A 46 10.48 16.11 12.04
C ILE A 46 9.74 16.60 13.30
N LYS A 47 10.09 16.13 14.50
CA LYS A 47 9.36 16.46 15.74
C LYS A 47 9.20 17.95 16.03
N ASN A 48 10.13 18.77 15.56
CA ASN A 48 10.13 20.23 15.76
C ASN A 48 9.81 21.01 14.47
N TRP A 49 9.31 20.34 13.43
CA TRP A 49 8.92 21.01 12.19
C TRP A 49 7.60 21.77 12.36
N PRO A 50 7.38 22.83 11.58
CA PRO A 50 6.07 23.45 11.48
C PRO A 50 5.01 22.44 11.03
N PRO A 51 3.77 22.46 11.57
CA PRO A 51 2.71 21.50 11.22
C PRO A 51 2.41 21.39 9.71
N GLU A 52 2.56 22.49 8.99
CA GLU A 52 2.33 22.62 7.55
C GLU A 52 3.47 22.06 6.68
N LYS A 53 4.64 21.77 7.28
CA LYS A 53 5.78 21.24 6.55
C LYS A 53 5.60 19.75 6.30
N ALA A 54 5.33 19.40 5.04
CA ALA A 54 5.24 18.01 4.61
C ALA A 54 6.60 17.28 4.73
N VAL A 55 6.53 15.99 5.08
CA VAL A 55 7.66 15.07 4.96
C VAL A 55 7.90 14.79 3.47
N SER A 56 9.17 14.73 3.07
CA SER A 56 9.55 14.39 1.69
C SER A 56 8.98 13.03 1.29
N GLU A 57 8.48 12.91 0.06
CA GLU A 57 8.07 11.61 -0.50
C GLU A 57 9.23 10.61 -0.61
N GLY A 58 10.48 11.08 -0.52
CA GLY A 58 11.68 10.24 -0.43
C GLY A 58 11.98 9.71 0.97
N GLU A 59 11.23 10.14 1.99
CA GLU A 59 11.46 9.79 3.40
C GLU A 59 10.20 9.17 4.01
N ASN A 60 10.05 7.88 3.80
CA ASN A 60 8.98 7.08 4.39
C ASN A 60 9.42 5.62 4.53
N ASP A 61 8.59 4.86 5.23
CA ASP A 61 8.77 3.44 5.50
C ASP A 61 8.90 2.60 4.23
N GLN A 62 8.11 2.88 3.17
CA GLN A 62 8.21 2.16 1.91
C GLN A 62 9.57 2.38 1.24
N VAL A 63 10.04 3.63 1.11
CA VAL A 63 11.35 3.95 0.51
C VAL A 63 12.47 3.29 1.31
N TYR A 64 12.40 3.36 2.63
CA TYR A 64 13.40 2.80 3.53
C TYR A 64 13.43 1.27 3.48
N LEU A 65 12.27 0.63 3.51
CA LEU A 65 12.14 -0.82 3.41
C LEU A 65 12.64 -1.31 2.05
N ASN A 66 12.25 -0.65 0.96
CA ASN A 66 12.73 -0.98 -0.39
C ASN A 66 14.25 -0.93 -0.47
N ARG A 67 14.87 0.12 0.11
CA ARG A 67 16.32 0.24 0.15
C ARG A 67 16.95 -0.96 0.87
N LEU A 68 16.41 -1.38 2.02
CA LEU A 68 16.97 -2.51 2.77
C LEU A 68 16.80 -3.83 2.00
N VAL A 69 15.64 -4.03 1.37
CA VAL A 69 15.29 -5.23 0.60
C VAL A 69 16.14 -5.37 -0.65
N LEU A 70 16.20 -4.33 -1.48
CA LEU A 70 16.96 -4.33 -2.74
C LEU A 70 18.46 -4.53 -2.50
N ASN A 71 18.97 -4.01 -1.38
CA ASN A 71 20.36 -4.21 -0.97
C ASN A 71 20.61 -5.53 -0.22
N LYS A 72 19.61 -6.43 -0.12
CA LYS A 72 19.70 -7.71 0.59
C LYS A 72 20.23 -7.56 2.02
N TYR A 73 19.86 -6.47 2.70
CA TYR A 73 20.35 -6.17 4.04
C TYR A 73 20.07 -7.32 5.01
N GLY A 74 21.06 -7.66 5.85
CA GLY A 74 20.92 -8.74 6.82
C GLY A 74 20.80 -10.14 6.20
N GLY A 75 21.03 -10.29 4.89
CA GLY A 75 20.84 -11.54 4.14
C GLY A 75 19.38 -11.83 3.82
N MET A 76 18.51 -10.81 3.82
CA MET A 76 17.08 -11.02 3.57
C MET A 76 16.83 -11.31 2.09
N GLU A 77 16.10 -12.40 1.84
CA GLU A 77 15.54 -12.72 0.54
C GLU A 77 14.09 -12.24 0.44
N ALA A 78 13.75 -11.67 -0.72
CA ALA A 78 12.42 -11.18 -1.03
C ALA A 78 11.99 -11.66 -2.41
N THR A 79 10.67 -11.82 -2.55
CA THR A 79 10.01 -12.20 -3.79
C THR A 79 8.86 -11.23 -4.03
N MET A 80 8.63 -10.89 -5.28
CA MET A 80 7.54 -9.99 -5.65
C MET A 80 6.26 -10.79 -5.84
N MET A 81 5.15 -10.28 -5.31
CA MET A 81 3.83 -10.85 -5.56
C MET A 81 3.36 -10.53 -6.99
N PRO A 82 2.62 -11.43 -7.64
CA PRO A 82 2.08 -11.18 -8.96
C PRO A 82 1.08 -10.02 -8.95
N PHE A 83 1.24 -9.06 -9.87
CA PHE A 83 0.33 -7.91 -9.95
C PHE A 83 -1.12 -8.31 -10.26
N SER A 84 -1.32 -9.39 -11.01
CA SER A 84 -2.66 -9.91 -11.34
C SER A 84 -3.45 -10.40 -10.13
N GLU A 85 -2.75 -10.81 -9.07
CA GLU A 85 -3.31 -11.33 -7.82
C GLU A 85 -3.35 -10.27 -6.71
N PHE A 86 -2.39 -9.36 -6.76
CA PHE A 86 -2.29 -8.21 -5.86
C PHE A 86 -2.08 -7.02 -6.78
N PRO A 87 -3.13 -6.33 -7.25
CA PRO A 87 -2.97 -5.09 -8.01
C PRO A 87 -3.02 -3.87 -7.07
N ASP A 88 -2.47 -2.75 -7.53
CA ASP A 88 -2.63 -1.46 -6.85
C ASP A 88 -3.92 -0.73 -7.30
N GLY A 89 -4.05 0.54 -6.92
CA GLY A 89 -5.21 1.37 -7.25
C GLY A 89 -5.47 1.55 -8.74
N LYS A 90 -4.53 1.21 -9.63
CA LYS A 90 -4.73 1.20 -11.09
C LYS A 90 -5.80 0.20 -11.53
N TRP A 91 -6.13 -0.79 -10.69
CA TRP A 91 -7.27 -1.66 -10.91
C TRP A 91 -8.56 -0.87 -11.16
N PHE A 92 -8.78 0.23 -10.45
CA PHE A 92 -9.97 1.08 -10.60
C PHE A 92 -10.02 1.86 -11.93
N THR A 93 -8.88 2.04 -12.59
CA THR A 93 -8.77 2.78 -13.86
C THR A 93 -8.51 1.87 -15.07
N ALA A 94 -8.28 0.58 -14.83
CA ALA A 94 -8.05 -0.40 -15.90
C ALA A 94 -9.32 -0.59 -16.76
N SER A 95 -9.16 -1.14 -17.97
CA SER A 95 -10.31 -1.56 -18.76
C SER A 95 -11.03 -2.73 -18.08
N GLU A 96 -12.30 -2.95 -18.43
CA GLU A 96 -13.04 -4.12 -17.95
C GLU A 96 -12.35 -5.43 -18.33
N SER A 97 -11.83 -5.53 -19.56
CA SER A 97 -11.06 -6.69 -20.03
C SER A 97 -9.79 -6.94 -19.20
N GLN A 98 -9.09 -5.89 -18.78
CA GLN A 98 -7.92 -6.01 -17.89
C GLN A 98 -8.34 -6.44 -16.48
N ARG A 99 -9.43 -5.89 -15.95
CA ARG A 99 -9.93 -6.29 -14.63
C ARG A 99 -10.40 -7.74 -14.60
N ILE A 100 -11.02 -8.24 -15.67
CA ILE A 100 -11.47 -9.63 -15.76
C ILE A 100 -10.27 -10.58 -15.82
N SER A 101 -9.16 -10.17 -16.45
CA SER A 101 -7.95 -10.99 -16.50
C SER A 101 -7.11 -10.94 -15.23
N TRP A 102 -7.32 -9.95 -14.37
CA TRP A 102 -6.75 -9.89 -13.04
C TRP A 102 -7.71 -10.60 -12.07
N HIS A 103 -7.22 -11.61 -11.36
CA HIS A 103 -8.00 -12.32 -10.33
C HIS A 103 -7.47 -11.89 -8.97
N PRO A 104 -7.77 -10.66 -8.51
CA PRO A 104 -7.15 -10.11 -7.33
C PRO A 104 -7.67 -10.81 -6.07
N TYR A 105 -6.75 -11.20 -5.18
CA TYR A 105 -7.08 -11.52 -3.79
C TYR A 105 -7.29 -10.23 -2.99
N VAL A 106 -6.44 -9.22 -3.22
CA VAL A 106 -6.49 -7.94 -2.51
C VAL A 106 -6.04 -6.80 -3.42
N ILE A 107 -6.75 -5.67 -3.37
CA ILE A 107 -6.42 -4.47 -4.15
C ILE A 107 -5.85 -3.38 -3.22
N HIS A 108 -4.60 -2.95 -3.45
CA HIS A 108 -4.00 -1.87 -2.67
C HIS A 108 -4.39 -0.48 -3.19
N ASN A 109 -5.33 0.18 -2.52
CA ASN A 109 -5.90 1.46 -2.95
C ASN A 109 -5.02 2.70 -2.63
N ASN A 110 -3.83 2.79 -3.21
CA ASN A 110 -2.87 3.89 -2.98
C ASN A 110 -2.84 4.96 -4.10
N TRP A 111 -3.48 4.72 -5.26
CA TRP A 111 -3.22 5.57 -6.44
C TRP A 111 -4.03 6.87 -6.54
N ILE A 112 -4.97 7.10 -5.62
CA ILE A 112 -5.84 8.29 -5.63
C ILE A 112 -5.40 9.26 -4.54
N ILE A 113 -5.02 10.47 -4.94
CA ILE A 113 -4.62 11.55 -4.04
C ILE A 113 -5.84 12.36 -3.62
N GLY A 114 -5.92 12.73 -2.35
CA GLY A 114 -6.98 13.59 -1.82
C GLY A 114 -8.20 12.83 -1.29
N ARG A 115 -8.87 13.42 -0.29
CA ARG A 115 -10.03 12.83 0.37
C ARG A 115 -11.22 12.70 -0.57
N GLU A 116 -11.52 13.76 -1.32
CA GLU A 116 -12.70 13.85 -2.19
C GLU A 116 -12.66 12.81 -3.29
N GLU A 117 -11.53 12.66 -3.99
CA GLU A 117 -11.39 11.64 -5.04
C GLU A 117 -11.46 10.22 -4.47
N LYS A 118 -10.89 9.98 -3.27
CA LYS A 118 -11.02 8.69 -2.58
C LYS A 118 -12.47 8.36 -2.25
N MET A 119 -13.25 9.36 -1.81
CA MET A 119 -14.68 9.23 -1.52
C MET A 119 -15.48 9.00 -2.81
N LYS A 120 -15.26 9.79 -3.85
CA LYS A 120 -15.91 9.66 -5.15
C LYS A 120 -15.70 8.27 -5.74
N ARG A 121 -14.47 7.78 -5.73
CA ARG A 121 -14.16 6.41 -6.18
C ARG A 121 -14.81 5.35 -5.28
N ALA A 122 -14.85 5.54 -3.95
CA ALA A 122 -15.56 4.61 -3.08
C ALA A 122 -17.06 4.54 -3.43
N LYS A 123 -17.71 5.69 -3.62
CA LYS A 123 -19.13 5.76 -4.02
C LYS A 123 -19.36 5.12 -5.39
N GLN A 124 -18.53 5.44 -6.39
CA GLN A 124 -18.64 4.89 -7.75
C GLN A 124 -18.58 3.35 -7.78
N TRP A 125 -17.76 2.75 -6.91
CA TRP A 125 -17.53 1.31 -6.86
C TRP A 125 -18.36 0.59 -5.79
N GLY A 126 -19.29 1.28 -5.12
CA GLY A 126 -20.12 0.67 -4.06
C GLY A 126 -19.33 0.30 -2.80
N HIS A 127 -18.18 0.91 -2.56
CA HIS A 127 -17.35 0.70 -1.36
C HIS A 127 -17.62 1.76 -0.28
N TRP A 128 -18.74 2.48 -0.37
CA TRP A 128 -19.09 3.56 0.56
C TRP A 128 -20.36 3.18 1.33
N PHE A 129 -20.24 3.08 2.65
CA PHE A 129 -21.29 2.51 3.52
C PHE A 129 -21.88 3.53 4.49
N ILE A 130 -21.65 4.82 4.23
CA ILE A 130 -22.11 5.91 5.09
C ILE A 130 -22.96 6.87 4.26
N LYS A 131 -24.17 7.16 4.72
CA LYS A 131 -25.06 8.16 4.10
C LYS A 131 -24.54 9.57 4.33
N ASP A 132 -25.06 10.54 3.59
CA ASP A 132 -24.61 11.94 3.73
C ASP A 132 -24.98 12.55 5.10
N ASN A 133 -25.93 11.94 5.84
CA ASN A 133 -26.25 12.30 7.24
C ASN A 133 -25.32 11.64 8.28
N GLY A 134 -24.31 10.86 7.86
CA GLY A 134 -23.35 10.18 8.74
C GLY A 134 -23.81 8.83 9.28
N GLU A 135 -25.02 8.38 8.95
CA GLU A 135 -25.52 7.05 9.36
C GLU A 135 -25.02 5.93 8.46
N CYS A 136 -25.04 4.70 8.97
CA CYS A 136 -24.75 3.50 8.16
C CYS A 136 -25.77 3.34 7.03
N ASP A 137 -25.28 2.94 5.86
CA ASP A 137 -26.11 2.52 4.73
C ASP A 137 -26.32 1.00 4.75
N ASP A 138 -27.27 0.55 5.57
CA ASP A 138 -27.58 -0.87 5.75
C ASP A 138 -28.01 -1.55 4.43
N GLU A 139 -28.61 -0.81 3.50
CA GLU A 139 -28.98 -1.35 2.19
C GLU A 139 -27.74 -1.62 1.34
N GLN A 140 -26.77 -0.71 1.34
CA GLN A 140 -25.49 -0.93 0.67
C GLN A 140 -24.70 -2.08 1.33
N VAL A 141 -24.73 -2.20 2.66
CA VAL A 141 -24.11 -3.32 3.38
C VAL A 141 -24.74 -4.65 2.96
N LYS A 142 -26.07 -4.77 2.97
CA LYS A 142 -26.79 -5.98 2.54
C LYS A 142 -26.49 -6.33 1.09
N LYS A 143 -26.42 -5.33 0.21
CA LYS A 143 -26.10 -5.53 -1.21
C LYS A 143 -24.73 -6.18 -1.39
N ILE A 144 -23.74 -5.84 -0.57
CA ILE A 144 -22.37 -6.37 -0.70
C ILE A 144 -22.20 -7.73 -0.02
N ILE A 145 -22.84 -7.97 1.14
CA ILE A 145 -22.68 -9.23 1.89
C ILE A 145 -23.46 -10.39 1.25
N ASN A 146 -24.55 -10.10 0.54
CA ASN A 146 -25.39 -11.13 -0.11
C ASN A 146 -25.00 -11.40 -1.58
N LEU A 147 -23.83 -10.94 -2.02
CA LEU A 147 -23.19 -11.30 -3.30
C LEU A 147 -22.25 -12.51 -3.11
#